data_AF-A0AA88H221-F1
#
_entry.id   AF-A0AA88H221-F1
#
_cell.length_a   1.000
_cell.length_b   1.000
_cell.length_c   1.000
_cell.angle_alpha   90.00
_cell.angle_beta   90.00
_cell.angle_gamma   90.00
#
_symmetry.space_group_name_H-M   'P 1'
#
loop_
_entity.id
_entity.type
_entity.pdbx_description
1 polymer ?
#
loop_
_entity_poly.entity_id
_entity_poly.type
_entity_poly.pdbx_seq_one_letter_code
_entity_poly.pdbx_strand_id
1 'polypeptide(L)'
;MKQHASNEGIRLKNWSTGEVLYDKLHSTSNAKALNCRLTICTANHMNTVKEEKPIRIGNAHLNRYSEIKMQIEEADGYIMKTKELKYGATVARRNAPSCPGRIQWKKDTCI
;
A
#
# COMPACT_ATOMS: atom_id res chain seq x y z
N MET A 1 4.48 10.15 25.61
CA MET A 1 4.04 10.87 24.39
C MET A 1 2.59 10.50 24.15
N LYS A 2 1.68 11.47 24.24
CA LYS A 2 0.24 11.22 24.16
C LYS A 2 -0.10 10.68 22.76
N GLN A 3 -0.54 9.43 22.69
CA GLN A 3 -1.21 8.91 21.52
C GLN A 3 -2.53 9.67 21.41
N HIS A 4 -2.58 10.67 20.53
CA HIS A 4 -3.85 11.24 20.12
C HIS A 4 -4.53 10.24 19.20
N ALA A 5 -5.32 9.35 19.81
CA ALA A 5 -6.38 8.66 19.12
C ALA A 5 -7.52 9.67 18.88
N SER A 6 -7.38 10.51 17.85
CA SER A 6 -8.54 11.17 17.24
C SER A 6 -8.86 10.44 15.93
N ASN A 7 -10.14 10.34 15.60
CA ASN A 7 -10.64 9.86 14.29
C ASN A 7 -10.22 10.77 13.10
N GLU A 8 -9.23 11.64 13.30
CA GLU A 8 -8.63 12.54 12.31
C GLU A 8 -7.29 11.94 11.87
N GLY A 9 -7.10 11.79 10.57
CA GLY A 9 -5.85 11.26 10.00
C GLY A 9 -4.62 12.14 10.29
N ILE A 10 -3.45 11.74 9.78
CA ILE A 10 -2.24 12.56 9.90
C ILE A 10 -2.44 13.87 9.14
N ARG A 11 -2.29 14.99 9.83
CA ARG A 11 -2.45 16.33 9.26
C ARG A 11 -1.23 16.71 8.41
N LEU A 12 -1.46 17.06 7.15
CA LEU A 12 -0.48 17.55 6.18
C LEU A 12 -0.80 19.00 5.80
N LYS A 13 0.21 19.87 5.79
CA LYS A 13 0.05 21.28 5.43
C LYS A 13 0.92 21.62 4.22
N ASN A 14 0.31 22.23 3.21
CA ASN A 14 1.04 22.95 2.19
C ASN A 14 1.38 24.35 2.71
N TRP A 15 2.67 24.67 2.84
CA TRP A 15 3.11 25.95 3.39
C TRP A 15 3.05 27.11 2.39
N SER A 16 3.01 26.83 1.07
CA SER A 16 2.89 27.87 0.05
C SER A 16 1.45 28.33 -0.15
N THR A 17 0.48 27.41 -0.11
CA THR A 17 -0.95 27.72 -0.32
C THR A 17 -1.75 27.82 0.98
N GLY A 18 -1.22 27.30 2.09
CA GLY A 18 -1.93 27.20 3.36
C GLY A 18 -2.94 26.04 3.43
N GLU A 19 -3.12 25.28 2.35
CA GLU A 19 -4.04 24.13 2.28
C GLU A 19 -3.65 23.03 3.29
N VAL A 20 -4.67 22.40 3.89
CA VAL A 20 -4.50 21.33 4.89
C VAL A 20 -5.26 20.09 4.44
N LEU A 21 -4.57 18.95 4.41
CA LEU A 21 -5.12 17.64 4.09
C LEU A 21 -4.92 16.67 5.28
N TYR A 22 -5.74 15.61 5.36
CA TYR A 22 -5.64 14.60 6.40
C TYR A 22 -5.49 13.20 5.79
N ASP A 23 -4.36 12.55 6.03
CA ASP A 23 -4.10 11.20 5.55
C ASP A 23 -4.72 10.17 6.50
N LYS A 24 -5.75 9.44 6.03
CA LYS A 24 -6.32 8.27 6.72
C LYS A 24 -5.80 6.95 6.16
N LEU A 25 -5.27 6.96 4.93
CA LEU A 25 -4.84 5.77 4.20
C LEU A 25 -3.60 5.12 4.84
N HIS A 26 -2.75 5.89 5.53
CA HIS A 26 -1.59 5.37 6.25
C HIS A 26 -1.93 4.22 7.22
N SER A 27 -3.14 4.21 7.79
CA SER A 27 -3.63 3.16 8.70
C SER A 27 -3.81 1.79 8.02
N THR A 28 -4.01 1.78 6.70
CA THR A 28 -4.13 0.56 5.88
C THR A 28 -2.78 -0.02 5.48
N SER A 29 -1.67 0.69 5.77
CA SER A 29 -0.33 0.25 5.42
C SER A 29 0.00 -1.08 6.09
N ASN A 30 0.23 -2.08 5.25
CA ASN A 30 0.75 -3.39 5.68
C ASN A 30 2.29 -3.40 5.70
N ALA A 31 2.95 -2.37 5.18
CA ALA A 31 4.40 -2.26 5.22
C ALA A 31 4.86 -2.17 6.69
N LYS A 32 5.64 -3.16 7.13
CA LYS A 32 6.36 -3.04 8.40
C LYS A 32 7.49 -2.05 8.14
N ALA A 33 7.23 -0.82 8.60
CA ALA A 33 8.15 0.27 8.89
C ALA A 33 9.32 0.48 7.90
N LEU A 34 9.40 1.69 7.34
CA LEU A 34 10.72 2.33 7.19
C LEU A 34 11.51 2.04 8.49
N ASN A 35 12.81 1.78 8.45
CA ASN A 35 13.63 1.50 9.65
C ASN A 35 13.69 2.68 10.66
N CYS A 36 12.73 3.61 10.59
CA CYS A 36 12.46 4.67 11.53
C CYS A 36 11.88 4.11 12.84
N ARG A 37 12.38 4.64 13.96
CA ARG A 37 11.87 4.42 15.32
C ARG A 37 11.34 5.75 15.87
N LEU A 38 10.69 5.72 17.03
CA LEU A 38 10.23 6.94 17.71
C LEU A 38 11.34 7.96 17.98
N THR A 39 12.60 7.50 18.05
CA THR A 39 13.77 8.32 18.37
C THR A 39 14.71 8.55 17.18
N ILE A 40 14.57 7.81 16.08
CA ILE A 40 15.51 7.84 14.95
C ILE A 40 14.73 7.80 13.63
N CYS A 41 15.00 8.73 12.74
CA CYS A 41 14.48 8.72 11.37
C CYS A 41 15.57 8.28 10.40
N THR A 42 15.30 7.24 9.60
CA THR A 42 16.24 6.68 8.61
C THR A 42 15.75 6.85 7.18
N ALA A 43 14.81 7.77 6.94
CA ALA A 43 14.16 7.96 5.64
C ALA A 43 15.12 8.30 4.47
N ASN A 44 16.33 8.78 4.76
CA ASN A 44 17.37 9.07 3.79
C ASN A 44 18.18 7.84 3.34
N HIS A 45 18.03 6.69 4.00
CA HIS A 45 18.74 5.48 3.61
C HIS A 45 18.09 4.93 2.33
N MET A 46 18.87 4.85 1.26
CA MET A 46 18.44 4.17 0.04
C MET A 46 18.39 2.66 0.28
N ASN A 47 17.47 1.97 -0.40
CA ASN A 47 17.32 0.51 -0.37
C ASN A 47 17.03 -0.08 1.04
N THR A 48 16.10 0.52 1.78
CA THR A 48 15.60 -0.07 3.04
C THR A 48 14.83 -1.37 2.77
N VAL A 49 15.10 -2.41 3.56
CA VAL A 49 14.29 -3.66 3.57
C VAL A 49 12.86 -3.32 3.98
N LYS A 50 11.88 -3.78 3.20
CA LYS A 50 10.45 -3.71 3.54
C LYS A 50 9.98 -5.13 3.84
N GLU A 51 9.54 -5.40 5.06
CA GLU A 51 8.86 -6.66 5.38
C GLU A 51 7.38 -6.55 4.96
N GLU A 52 6.93 -7.53 4.20
CA GLU A 52 5.53 -7.66 3.80
C GLU A 52 4.72 -8.32 4.92
N LYS A 53 3.54 -7.76 5.23
CA LYS A 53 2.55 -8.40 6.11
C LYS A 53 1.47 -9.10 5.29
N PRO A 54 0.85 -10.14 5.85
CA PRO A 54 -0.23 -10.86 5.17
C PRO A 54 -1.41 -9.94 4.83
N ILE A 55 -1.97 -10.18 3.65
CA ILE A 55 -3.06 -9.43 3.05
C ILE A 55 -4.36 -9.66 3.84
N ARG A 56 -5.14 -8.60 4.10
CA ARG A 56 -6.51 -8.71 4.62
C ARG A 56 -7.52 -8.72 3.47
N ILE A 57 -8.42 -9.71 3.46
CA ILE A 57 -9.43 -9.89 2.40
C ILE A 57 -10.83 -9.52 2.91
N GLY A 58 -11.59 -8.79 2.10
CA GLY A 58 -12.98 -8.38 2.36
C GLY A 58 -14.02 -9.36 1.79
N ASN A 59 -15.26 -9.24 2.26
CA ASN A 59 -16.32 -10.27 2.12
C ASN A 59 -16.97 -10.41 0.72
N ALA A 60 -16.56 -9.64 -0.29
CA ALA A 60 -17.25 -9.57 -1.59
C ALA A 60 -16.83 -10.65 -2.62
N HIS A 61 -15.83 -11.47 -2.32
CA HIS A 61 -15.22 -12.39 -3.31
C HIS A 61 -14.99 -13.81 -2.76
N LEU A 62 -15.93 -14.34 -1.98
CA LEU A 62 -15.80 -15.65 -1.31
C LEU A 62 -15.45 -16.79 -2.30
N ASN A 63 -16.04 -16.81 -3.50
CA ASN A 63 -15.77 -17.83 -4.52
C ASN A 63 -14.34 -17.76 -5.10
N ARG A 64 -13.82 -16.54 -5.35
CA ARG A 64 -12.43 -16.39 -5.82
C ARG A 64 -11.44 -16.67 -4.70
N TYR A 65 -11.80 -16.33 -3.47
CA TYR A 65 -10.99 -16.59 -2.29
C TYR A 65 -10.81 -18.08 -2.01
N SER A 66 -11.89 -18.88 -2.08
CA SER A 66 -11.79 -20.34 -1.90
C SER A 66 -10.94 -21.00 -2.98
N GLU A 67 -11.08 -20.57 -4.24
CA GLU A 67 -10.24 -21.04 -5.37
C GLU A 67 -8.75 -20.79 -5.12
N ILE A 68 -8.38 -19.57 -4.71
CA ILE A 68 -6.99 -19.21 -4.41
C ILE A 68 -6.47 -19.98 -3.19
N LYS A 69 -7.31 -20.12 -2.15
CA LYS A 69 -6.93 -20.84 -0.93
C LYS A 69 -6.57 -22.30 -1.23
N MET A 70 -7.39 -22.98 -2.04
CA MET A 70 -7.12 -24.36 -2.46
C MET A 70 -5.80 -24.48 -3.23
N GLN A 71 -5.52 -23.57 -4.17
CA GLN A 71 -4.26 -23.56 -4.92
C GLN A 71 -3.04 -23.38 -4.01
N ILE A 72 -3.11 -22.47 -3.04
CA ILE A 72 -2.01 -22.24 -2.09
C ILE A 72 -1.74 -23.50 -1.24
N GLU A 73 -2.80 -24.18 -0.80
CA GLU A 73 -2.69 -25.41 0.01
C GLU A 73 -2.09 -26.58 -0.79
N GLU A 74 -2.37 -26.67 -2.09
CA GLU A 74 -1.91 -27.77 -2.96
C GLU A 74 -0.54 -27.52 -3.61
N ALA A 75 -0.27 -26.29 -4.05
CA ALA A 75 0.84 -25.95 -4.95
C ALA A 75 1.80 -24.88 -4.38
N ASP A 76 1.63 -24.49 -3.11
CA ASP A 76 2.42 -23.45 -2.42
C ASP A 76 2.46 -22.11 -3.19
N GLY A 77 1.35 -21.80 -3.88
CA GLY A 77 1.22 -20.63 -4.72
C GLY A 77 -0.13 -20.57 -5.43
N TYR A 78 -0.40 -19.48 -6.15
CA TYR A 78 -1.61 -19.37 -6.97
C TYR A 78 -1.34 -18.57 -8.25
N ILE A 79 -2.18 -18.79 -9.26
CA ILE A 79 -2.09 -18.07 -10.54
C ILE A 79 -3.10 -16.91 -10.56
N MET A 80 -2.57 -15.71 -10.82
CA MET A 80 -3.39 -14.51 -11.02
C MET A 80 -4.09 -14.55 -12.37
N LYS A 81 -5.37 -14.16 -12.40
CA LYS A 81 -6.09 -13.91 -13.66
C LYS A 81 -5.54 -12.64 -14.32
N THR A 82 -5.61 -12.54 -15.64
CA THR A 82 -5.10 -11.38 -16.39
C THR A 82 -5.67 -10.04 -15.88
N LYS A 83 -6.95 -10.01 -15.49
CA LYS A 83 -7.58 -8.81 -14.91
C LYS A 83 -6.97 -8.42 -13.56
N GLU A 84 -6.66 -9.41 -12.73
CA GLU A 84 -6.03 -9.21 -11.42
C GLU A 84 -4.59 -8.74 -11.59
N LEU A 85 -3.86 -9.30 -12.56
CA LEU A 85 -2.49 -8.90 -12.88
C LEU A 85 -2.44 -7.45 -13.38
N LYS A 86 -3.30 -7.07 -14.32
CA LYS A 86 -3.41 -5.68 -14.81
C LYS A 86 -3.73 -4.71 -13.67
N TYR A 87 -4.69 -5.07 -12.82
CA TYR A 87 -5.04 -4.28 -11.65
C TYR A 87 -3.88 -4.15 -10.66
N GLY A 88 -3.20 -5.25 -10.35
CA GLY A 88 -2.04 -5.29 -9.46
C GLY A 88 -0.92 -4.38 -9.94
N ALA A 89 -0.58 -4.44 -11.24
CA ALA A 89 0.44 -3.59 -11.85
C ALA A 89 0.07 -2.09 -11.76
N THR A 90 -1.18 -1.77 -12.08
CA THR A 90 -1.72 -0.40 -12.04
C THR A 90 -1.66 0.17 -10.61
N VAL A 91 -2.06 -0.62 -9.61
CA VAL A 91 -2.05 -0.22 -8.20
C VAL A 91 -0.63 -0.13 -7.66
N ALA A 92 0.28 -1.02 -8.05
CA ALA A 92 1.70 -0.95 -7.67
C ALA A 92 2.33 0.37 -8.13
N ARG A 93 2.05 0.80 -9.37
CA ARG A 93 2.48 2.11 -9.89
C ARG A 93 1.91 3.27 -9.07
N ARG A 94 0.61 3.24 -8.76
CA ARG A 94 -0.05 4.24 -7.90
C ARG A 94 0.56 4.29 -6.49
N ASN A 95 1.02 3.16 -5.96
CA ASN A 95 1.51 3.07 -4.58
C ASN A 95 3.03 3.26 -4.45
N ALA A 96 3.76 3.50 -5.55
CA ALA A 96 5.21 3.68 -5.53
C ALA A 96 5.61 5.10 -5.09
N PRO A 97 6.03 5.36 -3.83
CA PRO A 97 6.14 6.71 -3.25
C PRO A 97 7.21 7.60 -3.89
N SER A 98 8.24 7.01 -4.51
CA SER A 98 9.32 7.71 -5.20
C SER A 98 8.99 8.12 -6.65
N CYS A 99 7.86 7.67 -7.22
CA CYS A 99 7.48 8.00 -8.60
C CYS A 99 6.72 9.33 -8.66
N PRO A 100 7.27 10.42 -9.24
CA PRO A 100 6.52 11.67 -9.42
C PRO A 100 5.42 11.54 -10.50
N GLY A 101 5.57 10.63 -11.45
CA GLY A 101 4.67 10.42 -12.59
C GLY A 101 3.35 9.71 -12.26
N ARG A 102 3.00 9.54 -10.98
CA ARG A 102 1.80 8.81 -10.53
C ARG A 102 0.49 9.40 -11.00
N ILE A 103 0.43 10.65 -11.46
CA ILE A 103 -0.79 11.22 -12.04
C ILE A 103 -1.29 10.42 -13.26
N GLN A 104 -0.39 9.74 -13.98
CA GLN A 104 -0.71 8.89 -15.14
C GLN A 104 -0.94 7.41 -14.76
N TRP A 105 -1.10 7.07 -13.47
CA TRP A 105 -1.16 5.68 -13.00
C TRP A 105 -2.20 4.78 -13.66
N LYS A 106 -3.26 5.33 -14.29
CA LYS A 106 -4.27 4.56 -15.03
C LYS A 106 -3.95 4.37 -16.52
N LYS A 107 -2.98 5.11 -17.06
CA LYS A 107 -2.59 5.07 -18.47
C LYS A 107 -1.43 4.11 -18.65
N ASP A 108 -1.71 2.85 -18.38
CA ASP A 108 -0.74 1.77 -18.53
C ASP A 108 -0.98 1.12 -19.90
N THR A 109 -0.23 1.57 -20.91
CA THR A 109 -0.35 1.10 -22.31
C THR A 109 0.38 -0.22 -22.58
N CYS A 110 0.98 -0.85 -21.56
CA CYS A 110 1.94 -1.95 -21.73
C CYS A 110 1.49 -3.33 -21.20
N ILE A 111 0.19 -3.55 -20.91
CA ILE A 111 -0.35 -4.89 -20.57
C ILE A 111 -1.67 -5.13 -21.28
#